data_AF-A0A963IQ98-F1
#
_entry.id   AF-A0A963IQ98-F1
#
_cell.length_a   1.000
_cell.length_b   1.000
_cell.length_c   1.000
_cell.angle_alpha   90.00
_cell.angle_beta   90.00
_cell.angle_gamma   90.00
#
_symmetry.space_group_name_H-M   'P 1'
#
loop_
_entity.id
_entity.type
_entity.pdbx_description
1 polymer ?
#
loop_
_entity_poly.entity_id
_entity_poly.type
_entity_poly.pdbx_seq_one_letter_code
_entity_poly.pdbx_strand_id
1 'polypeptide(L)'
;DGNVHTNIPVNSDDYDMLQAAYAVVERIMALAQALDGVVSGEHGIGITKLEFLGDDEMQPFRDYKARVDPEGHFNKGKLLPGGDLAKAYTPSFSLLGTESLIMEQSEIGRISTMVKDCLRCGKCKPVCSTHVPRANLLYSPRNKILATSLLIEAFLYEEQTRRGISLRHFDEFNDVADHCTICHKCLTPCPVDIDFGDVSIRMRNLLREQGRKKFVPAKAAAMAFLTIKDPATIKLVRKLMIDWGYRAQRLAYRAAKALGMTRGQTRQPPATVGPPRLRSQIIHFINKPMPAGLPKRTARALLDVEDDKMVPVIRDPQKVSAPDYDGDAVFYFPGCGSERLFSQVALATQAILYEIGTQTVLPPGYLCCGYPQTAAGEADQGQAITTDNRVLFH
;
A
#
# COMPACT_ATOMS: atom_id res chain seq x y z
N ASP A 1 -21.62 -3.90 -30.41
CA ASP A 1 -20.30 -3.65 -31.02
C ASP A 1 -19.73 -4.88 -31.73
N GLY A 2 -20.28 -6.08 -31.50
CA GLY A 2 -19.74 -7.31 -32.09
C GLY A 2 -18.54 -7.87 -31.34
N ASN A 3 -18.22 -7.33 -30.15
CA ASN A 3 -17.15 -7.82 -29.30
C ASN A 3 -17.59 -9.11 -28.58
N VAL A 4 -16.86 -10.21 -28.80
CA VAL A 4 -17.13 -11.52 -28.19
C VAL A 4 -16.00 -11.89 -27.24
N HIS A 5 -16.34 -12.17 -25.99
CA HIS A 5 -15.39 -12.66 -24.99
C HIS A 5 -15.38 -14.19 -24.95
N THR A 6 -14.35 -14.78 -25.53
CA THR A 6 -14.09 -16.23 -25.47
C THR A 6 -13.28 -16.58 -24.24
N ASN A 7 -13.88 -17.36 -23.33
CA ASN A 7 -13.22 -17.89 -22.14
C ASN A 7 -12.88 -19.37 -22.35
N ILE A 8 -11.62 -19.74 -22.11
CA ILE A 8 -11.15 -21.13 -22.15
C ILE A 8 -10.75 -21.51 -20.74
N PRO A 9 -11.58 -22.26 -19.99
CA PRO A 9 -11.23 -22.70 -18.65
C PRO A 9 -10.07 -23.68 -18.74
N VAL A 10 -9.02 -23.44 -17.95
CA VAL A 10 -7.82 -24.29 -17.87
C VAL A 10 -7.36 -24.46 -16.44
N ASN A 11 -6.80 -25.62 -16.14
CA ASN A 11 -6.00 -25.84 -14.94
C ASN A 11 -4.58 -25.36 -15.24
N SER A 12 -4.13 -24.32 -14.54
CA SER A 12 -2.83 -23.67 -14.80
C SER A 12 -1.62 -24.55 -14.49
N ASP A 13 -1.83 -25.64 -13.75
CA ASP A 13 -0.84 -26.65 -13.37
C ASP A 13 -0.80 -27.85 -14.34
N ASP A 14 -1.73 -27.93 -15.29
CA ASP A 14 -1.77 -28.97 -16.33
C ASP A 14 -1.17 -28.43 -17.64
N TYR A 15 0.07 -28.81 -17.93
CA TYR A 15 0.79 -28.32 -19.10
C TYR A 15 0.17 -28.79 -20.42
N ASP A 16 -0.35 -30.01 -20.48
CA ASP A 16 -0.99 -30.55 -21.69
C ASP A 16 -2.31 -29.80 -21.96
N MET A 17 -3.07 -29.49 -20.90
CA MET A 17 -4.25 -28.66 -21.01
C MET A 17 -3.93 -27.24 -21.48
N LEU A 18 -2.82 -26.65 -21.01
CA LEU A 18 -2.36 -25.34 -21.48
C LEU A 18 -1.98 -25.38 -22.97
N GLN A 19 -1.25 -26.40 -23.42
CA GLN A 19 -0.92 -26.56 -24.85
C GLN A 19 -2.18 -26.74 -25.71
N ALA A 20 -3.14 -27.53 -25.26
CA ALA A 20 -4.43 -27.69 -25.93
C ALA A 20 -5.20 -26.36 -25.99
N ALA A 21 -5.17 -25.57 -24.92
CA ALA A 21 -5.79 -24.25 -24.90
C ALA A 21 -5.13 -23.28 -25.87
N TYR A 22 -3.80 -23.28 -25.99
CA TYR A 22 -3.09 -22.49 -27.02
C TYR A 22 -3.54 -22.87 -28.43
N ALA A 23 -3.62 -24.16 -28.76
CA ALA A 23 -4.12 -24.62 -30.06
C ALA A 23 -5.58 -24.19 -30.32
N VAL A 24 -6.41 -24.14 -29.28
CA VAL A 24 -7.79 -23.60 -29.37
C VAL A 24 -7.76 -22.09 -29.65
N VAL A 25 -6.88 -21.33 -28.98
CA VAL A 25 -6.70 -19.88 -29.24
C VAL A 25 -6.32 -19.64 -30.70
N GLU A 26 -5.33 -20.36 -31.24
CA GLU A 26 -4.91 -20.24 -32.64
C GLU A 26 -6.08 -20.46 -33.61
N ARG A 27 -6.89 -21.49 -33.37
CA ARG A 27 -8.09 -21.78 -34.18
C ARG A 27 -9.15 -20.67 -34.09
N ILE A 28 -9.36 -20.10 -32.90
CA ILE A 28 -10.30 -19.00 -32.70
C ILE A 28 -9.82 -17.75 -33.44
N MET A 29 -8.53 -17.42 -33.38
CA MET A 29 -7.97 -16.26 -34.08
C MET A 29 -8.08 -16.41 -35.60
N ALA A 30 -7.74 -17.59 -36.14
CA ALA A 30 -7.88 -17.88 -37.56
C ALA A 30 -9.35 -17.80 -38.02
N LEU A 31 -10.29 -18.33 -37.21
CA LEU A 31 -11.72 -18.23 -37.50
C LEU A 31 -12.20 -16.78 -37.48
N ALA A 32 -11.76 -15.98 -36.50
CA ALA A 32 -12.12 -14.57 -36.42
C ALA A 32 -11.70 -13.82 -37.69
N GLN A 33 -10.47 -14.03 -38.18
CA GLN A 33 -9.99 -13.45 -39.43
C GLN A 33 -10.76 -13.96 -40.66
N ALA A 34 -11.05 -15.27 -40.72
CA ALA A 34 -11.82 -15.85 -41.83
C ALA A 34 -13.26 -15.31 -41.92
N LEU A 35 -13.80 -14.82 -40.81
CA LEU A 35 -15.11 -14.18 -40.71
C LEU A 35 -15.04 -12.65 -40.84
N ASP A 36 -13.94 -12.10 -41.36
CA ASP A 36 -13.69 -10.65 -41.51
C ASP A 36 -13.71 -9.88 -40.17
N GLY A 37 -13.34 -10.57 -39.08
CA GLY A 37 -13.18 -10.03 -37.74
C GLY A 37 -11.74 -9.61 -37.42
N VAL A 38 -11.52 -9.15 -36.19
CA VAL A 38 -10.20 -8.68 -35.71
C VAL A 38 -9.66 -9.52 -34.55
N VAL A 39 -8.33 -9.61 -34.46
CA VAL A 39 -7.61 -10.39 -33.42
C VAL A 39 -7.79 -9.81 -32.00
N SER A 40 -8.21 -8.54 -31.89
CA SER A 40 -8.40 -7.89 -30.59
C SER A 40 -9.46 -6.80 -30.62
N GLY A 41 -10.53 -6.97 -29.85
CA GLY A 41 -11.58 -5.96 -29.66
C GLY A 41 -11.19 -4.84 -28.68
N GLU A 42 -10.57 -5.19 -27.54
CA GLU A 42 -10.29 -4.22 -26.46
C GLU A 42 -8.86 -4.29 -25.90
N HIS A 43 -8.31 -5.49 -25.69
CA HIS A 43 -7.09 -5.69 -24.89
C HIS A 43 -5.79 -5.33 -25.62
N GLY A 44 -5.88 -4.82 -26.86
CA GLY A 44 -4.74 -4.53 -27.74
C GLY A 44 -4.01 -5.79 -28.19
N ILE A 45 -2.88 -5.60 -28.86
CA ILE A 45 -2.06 -6.69 -29.45
C ILE A 45 -0.99 -7.18 -28.48
N GLY A 46 -0.28 -6.24 -27.84
CA GLY A 46 0.71 -6.58 -26.83
C GLY A 46 1.91 -7.35 -27.40
N ILE A 47 2.27 -8.45 -26.74
CA ILE A 47 3.25 -9.44 -27.22
C ILE A 47 2.58 -10.79 -27.52
N THR A 48 1.38 -11.03 -26.95
CA THR A 48 0.65 -12.30 -26.97
C THR A 48 -0.18 -12.51 -28.24
N LYS A 49 -0.41 -11.46 -29.03
CA LYS A 49 -1.21 -11.55 -30.26
C LYS A 49 -0.46 -11.09 -31.51
N LEU A 50 0.83 -10.80 -31.35
CA LEU A 50 1.66 -10.29 -32.45
C LEU A 50 1.83 -11.33 -33.55
N GLU A 51 1.90 -12.61 -33.19
CA GLU A 51 2.06 -13.74 -34.10
C GLU A 51 0.86 -13.98 -35.03
N PHE A 52 -0.32 -13.46 -34.66
CA PHE A 52 -1.54 -13.58 -35.47
C PHE A 52 -1.72 -12.44 -36.47
N LEU A 53 -0.81 -11.47 -36.51
CA LEU A 53 -0.87 -10.34 -37.43
C LEU A 53 0.14 -10.52 -38.56
N GLY A 54 -0.30 -10.18 -39.78
CA GLY A 54 0.55 -10.22 -40.95
C GLY A 54 1.64 -9.14 -40.93
N ASP A 55 2.75 -9.39 -41.61
CA ASP A 55 3.82 -8.38 -41.74
C ASP A 55 3.32 -7.12 -42.45
N ASP A 56 2.49 -7.26 -43.47
CA ASP A 56 1.89 -6.14 -44.21
C ASP A 56 0.98 -5.28 -43.32
N GLU A 57 0.24 -5.91 -42.39
CA GLU A 57 -0.62 -5.20 -41.44
C GLU A 57 0.19 -4.38 -40.43
N MET A 58 1.36 -4.89 -40.03
CA MET A 58 2.24 -4.26 -39.05
C MET A 58 3.22 -3.26 -39.67
N GLN A 59 3.49 -3.33 -40.97
CA GLN A 59 4.49 -2.49 -41.65
C GLN A 59 4.24 -0.98 -41.46
N PRO A 60 3.01 -0.45 -41.62
CA PRO A 60 2.76 0.98 -41.39
C PRO A 60 3.07 1.43 -39.97
N PHE A 61 2.79 0.58 -38.96
CA PHE A 61 3.13 0.87 -37.57
C PHE A 61 4.64 0.86 -37.35
N ARG A 62 5.36 -0.11 -37.94
CA ARG A 62 6.81 -0.22 -37.84
C ARG A 62 7.49 1.00 -38.47
N ASP A 63 7.06 1.44 -39.65
CA ASP A 63 7.57 2.63 -40.33
C ASP A 63 7.32 3.90 -39.50
N TYR A 64 6.10 4.03 -38.95
CA TYR A 64 5.78 5.12 -38.03
C TYR A 64 6.71 5.11 -36.81
N LYS A 65 6.88 3.95 -36.17
CA LYS A 65 7.71 3.79 -34.97
C LYS A 65 9.18 4.13 -35.25
N ALA A 66 9.73 3.70 -36.37
CA ALA A 66 11.09 4.01 -36.80
C ALA A 66 11.29 5.51 -37.02
N ARG A 67 10.27 6.21 -37.54
CA ARG A 67 10.31 7.66 -37.73
C ARG A 67 10.23 8.46 -36.43
N VAL A 68 9.36 8.07 -35.49
CA VAL A 68 9.08 8.87 -34.28
C VAL A 68 9.92 8.49 -33.06
N ASP A 69 10.45 7.26 -33.01
CA ASP A 69 11.31 6.78 -31.94
C ASP A 69 12.41 5.87 -32.51
N PRO A 70 13.33 6.46 -33.32
CA PRO A 70 14.40 5.71 -34.00
C PRO A 70 15.37 5.03 -33.03
N GLU A 71 15.54 5.60 -31.83
CA GLU A 71 16.41 5.06 -30.79
C GLU A 71 15.72 4.02 -29.89
N GLY A 72 14.40 3.86 -30.03
CA GLY A 72 13.62 2.85 -29.32
C GLY A 72 13.45 3.12 -27.82
N HIS A 73 13.32 4.38 -27.41
CA HIS A 73 13.13 4.79 -26.01
C HIS A 73 11.80 4.30 -25.43
N PHE A 74 10.76 4.22 -26.24
CA PHE A 74 9.43 3.84 -25.82
C PHE A 74 9.19 2.34 -26.08
N ASN A 75 9.31 1.55 -25.01
CA ASN A 75 8.87 0.15 -24.98
C ASN A 75 9.58 -0.70 -26.06
N LYS A 76 10.92 -0.63 -26.05
CA LYS A 76 11.82 -1.21 -27.04
C LYS A 76 11.46 -2.66 -27.38
N GLY A 77 11.37 -2.96 -28.68
CA GLY A 77 11.09 -4.30 -29.19
C GLY A 77 9.62 -4.73 -29.17
N LYS A 78 8.75 -4.07 -28.40
CA LYS A 78 7.32 -4.44 -28.38
C LYS A 78 6.64 -4.05 -29.70
N LEU A 79 5.84 -4.98 -30.24
CA LEU A 79 5.17 -4.87 -31.55
C LEU A 79 6.16 -4.79 -32.74
N LEU A 80 7.42 -5.17 -32.52
CA LEU A 80 8.44 -5.30 -33.56
C LEU A 80 8.80 -6.80 -33.75
N PRO A 81 9.45 -7.17 -34.86
CA PRO A 81 9.94 -8.54 -35.04
C PRO A 81 10.78 -9.02 -33.84
N GLY A 82 10.50 -10.23 -33.34
CA GLY A 82 11.12 -10.79 -32.13
C GLY A 82 10.63 -10.20 -30.80
N GLY A 83 9.54 -9.43 -30.83
CA GLY A 83 8.78 -8.94 -29.66
C GLY A 83 7.67 -9.89 -29.23
N ASP A 84 7.91 -11.20 -29.34
CA ASP A 84 6.98 -12.28 -29.04
C ASP A 84 7.12 -12.79 -27.58
N LEU A 85 6.49 -13.92 -27.29
CA LEU A 85 6.51 -14.56 -25.99
C LEU A 85 7.81 -15.32 -25.67
N ALA A 86 8.74 -15.49 -26.62
CA ALA A 86 9.97 -16.27 -26.38
C ALA A 86 10.87 -15.65 -25.30
N LYS A 87 10.72 -14.34 -25.04
CA LYS A 87 11.43 -13.62 -23.96
C LYS A 87 10.53 -13.29 -22.78
N ALA A 88 9.27 -13.72 -22.79
CA ALA A 88 8.33 -13.46 -21.72
C ALA A 88 8.60 -14.44 -20.57
N TYR A 89 9.00 -13.90 -19.42
CA TYR A 89 9.11 -14.66 -18.19
C TYR A 89 7.94 -14.33 -17.25
N THR A 90 7.24 -15.37 -16.81
CA THR A 90 6.23 -15.27 -15.77
C THR A 90 6.51 -16.37 -14.75
N PRO A 91 6.73 -16.03 -13.46
CA PRO A 91 6.96 -17.03 -12.43
C PRO A 91 5.73 -17.93 -12.32
N SER A 92 5.92 -19.26 -12.31
CA SER A 92 4.86 -20.21 -12.00
C SER A 92 4.78 -20.41 -10.50
N PHE A 93 3.85 -19.71 -9.85
CA PHE A 93 3.67 -19.82 -8.39
C PHE A 93 3.16 -21.19 -7.93
N SER A 94 2.54 -21.98 -8.83
CA SER A 94 2.10 -23.35 -8.53
C SER A 94 3.28 -24.33 -8.50
N LEU A 95 4.21 -24.24 -9.47
CA LEU A 95 5.44 -25.05 -9.45
C LEU A 95 6.30 -24.71 -8.22
N LEU A 96 6.38 -23.43 -7.87
CA LEU A 96 7.06 -22.96 -6.66
C LEU A 96 6.44 -23.51 -5.36
N GLY A 97 5.11 -23.72 -5.34
CA GLY A 97 4.42 -24.34 -4.21
C GLY A 97 4.77 -25.83 -4.04
N THR A 98 4.88 -26.57 -5.14
CA THR A 98 5.21 -28.01 -5.14
C THR A 98 6.66 -28.29 -4.75
N GLU A 99 7.60 -27.40 -5.11
CA GLU A 99 9.03 -27.62 -4.88
C GLU A 99 9.54 -27.11 -3.52
N SER A 100 8.75 -26.28 -2.82
CA SER A 100 9.16 -25.67 -1.54
C SER A 100 8.19 -26.06 -0.42
N LEU A 101 8.59 -27.05 0.39
CA LEU A 101 7.99 -27.33 1.71
C LEU A 101 7.92 -26.07 2.60
N ILE A 102 8.78 -25.09 2.33
CA ILE A 102 8.85 -23.81 3.02
C ILE A 102 7.72 -22.88 2.54
N MET A 103 7.28 -22.92 1.29
CA MET A 103 6.12 -22.13 0.82
C MET A 103 4.78 -22.65 1.34
N GLU A 104 4.60 -23.96 1.48
CA GLU A 104 3.35 -24.55 1.98
C GLU A 104 2.98 -24.07 3.40
N GLN A 105 3.98 -23.66 4.20
CA GLN A 105 3.78 -23.16 5.57
C GLN A 105 4.37 -21.76 5.86
N SER A 106 4.92 -21.04 4.88
CA SER A 106 5.50 -19.69 5.11
C SER A 106 4.58 -18.54 4.71
N GLU A 107 4.78 -17.39 5.35
CA GLU A 107 4.16 -16.13 4.93
C GLU A 107 4.53 -15.71 3.49
N ILE A 108 5.64 -16.20 2.92
CA ILE A 108 5.99 -15.96 1.52
C ILE A 108 4.95 -16.57 0.57
N GLY A 109 4.46 -17.78 0.87
CA GLY A 109 3.38 -18.43 0.11
C GLY A 109 2.07 -17.62 0.15
N ARG A 110 1.74 -17.06 1.31
CA ARG A 110 0.56 -16.18 1.47
C ARG A 110 0.71 -14.89 0.67
N ILE A 111 1.87 -14.23 0.75
CA ILE A 111 2.15 -13.02 -0.04
C ILE A 111 2.07 -13.31 -1.54
N SER A 112 2.63 -14.43 -1.99
CA SER A 112 2.54 -14.89 -3.39
C SER A 112 1.09 -15.06 -3.84
N THR A 113 0.28 -15.75 -3.04
CA THR A 113 -1.14 -15.97 -3.32
C THR A 113 -1.93 -14.67 -3.47
N MET A 114 -1.57 -13.63 -2.70
CA MET A 114 -2.23 -12.33 -2.77
C MET A 114 -1.90 -11.53 -4.04
N VAL A 115 -0.85 -11.90 -4.79
CA VAL A 115 -0.40 -11.11 -5.95
C VAL A 115 -0.41 -11.88 -7.28
N LYS A 116 -0.56 -13.21 -7.24
CA LYS A 116 -0.44 -14.09 -8.41
C LYS A 116 -1.43 -13.78 -9.54
N ASP A 117 -2.63 -13.29 -9.22
CA ASP A 117 -3.70 -13.05 -10.21
C ASP A 117 -3.53 -11.74 -10.99
N CYS A 118 -2.41 -11.03 -10.82
CA CYS A 118 -2.17 -9.72 -11.44
C CYS A 118 -2.14 -9.78 -12.96
N LEU A 119 -3.19 -9.25 -13.61
CA LEU A 119 -3.31 -9.13 -15.07
C LEU A 119 -2.40 -8.08 -15.72
N ARG A 120 -1.57 -7.37 -14.94
CA ARG A 120 -0.63 -6.33 -15.42
C ARG A 120 -1.28 -5.16 -16.20
N CYS A 121 -2.60 -4.98 -16.10
CA CYS A 121 -3.39 -3.98 -16.86
C CYS A 121 -3.06 -2.51 -16.52
N GLY A 122 -2.57 -2.25 -15.30
CA GLY A 122 -2.12 -0.92 -14.89
C GLY A 122 -3.22 0.07 -14.47
N LYS A 123 -4.48 -0.35 -14.36
CA LYS A 123 -5.60 0.48 -13.84
C LYS A 123 -5.32 1.06 -12.45
N CYS A 124 -4.55 0.35 -11.63
CA CYS A 124 -4.12 0.79 -10.30
C CYS A 124 -3.09 1.94 -10.32
N LYS A 125 -2.38 2.19 -11.42
CA LYS A 125 -1.26 3.15 -11.45
C LYS A 125 -1.66 4.60 -11.14
N PRO A 126 -2.71 5.17 -11.76
CA PRO A 126 -3.02 6.60 -11.60
C PRO A 126 -3.47 6.99 -10.19
N VAL A 127 -4.07 6.06 -9.45
CA VAL A 127 -4.65 6.31 -8.12
C VAL A 127 -3.63 6.21 -6.99
N CYS A 128 -2.43 5.71 -7.26
CA CYS A 128 -1.43 5.45 -6.23
C CYS A 128 -0.66 6.70 -5.83
N SER A 129 -0.76 7.08 -4.55
CA SER A 129 -0.11 8.28 -3.98
C SER A 129 1.42 8.23 -3.96
N THR A 130 2.00 7.05 -4.13
CA THR A 130 3.45 6.84 -4.17
C THR A 130 3.97 6.72 -5.60
N HIS A 131 3.10 6.79 -6.62
CA HIS A 131 3.50 6.75 -8.02
C HIS A 131 3.67 8.16 -8.59
N VAL A 132 4.90 8.45 -9.01
CA VAL A 132 5.34 9.65 -9.71
C VAL A 132 5.98 9.17 -11.02
N PRO A 133 5.25 9.18 -12.15
CA PRO A 133 5.68 8.56 -13.40
C PRO A 133 7.10 8.92 -13.85
N ARG A 134 7.51 10.19 -13.69
CA ARG A 134 8.84 10.69 -14.07
C ARG A 134 9.96 10.26 -13.13
N ALA A 135 9.66 9.99 -11.86
CA ALA A 135 10.67 9.81 -10.83
C ALA A 135 10.81 8.36 -10.36
N ASN A 136 9.72 7.58 -10.32
CA ASN A 136 9.73 6.36 -9.49
C ASN A 136 8.90 5.23 -10.11
N LEU A 137 9.19 4.93 -11.37
CA LEU A 137 8.45 3.99 -12.22
C LEU A 137 8.29 2.59 -11.57
N LEU A 138 9.28 2.13 -10.81
CA LEU A 138 9.25 0.86 -10.06
C LEU A 138 8.18 0.82 -8.96
N TYR A 139 7.79 1.96 -8.37
CA TYR A 139 6.89 2.02 -7.22
C TYR A 139 5.43 2.29 -7.58
N SER A 140 5.07 2.17 -8.86
CA SER A 140 3.66 2.04 -9.23
C SER A 140 3.08 0.75 -8.61
N PRO A 141 1.81 0.71 -8.20
CA PRO A 141 1.23 -0.47 -7.53
C PRO A 141 1.34 -1.73 -8.38
N ARG A 142 1.13 -1.62 -9.70
CA ARG A 142 1.38 -2.73 -10.64
C ARG A 142 2.83 -3.21 -10.57
N ASN A 143 3.79 -2.29 -10.61
CA ASN A 143 5.20 -2.66 -10.64
C ASN A 143 5.68 -3.16 -9.28
N LYS A 144 5.07 -2.74 -8.16
CA LYS A 144 5.33 -3.33 -6.85
C LYS A 144 4.86 -4.77 -6.76
N ILE A 145 3.67 -5.07 -7.30
CA ILE A 145 3.21 -6.46 -7.44
C ILE A 145 4.25 -7.29 -8.20
N LEU A 146 4.69 -6.80 -9.37
CA LEU A 146 5.72 -7.48 -10.17
C LEU A 146 7.05 -7.62 -9.44
N ALA A 147 7.50 -6.58 -8.73
CA ALA A 147 8.73 -6.63 -7.95
C ALA A 147 8.62 -7.65 -6.81
N THR A 148 7.49 -7.68 -6.08
CA THR A 148 7.23 -8.68 -5.05
C THR A 148 7.27 -10.08 -5.63
N SER A 149 6.61 -10.33 -6.77
CA SER A 149 6.65 -11.61 -7.48
C SER A 149 8.08 -12.06 -7.83
N LEU A 150 8.88 -11.18 -8.43
CA LEU A 150 10.25 -11.49 -8.83
C LEU A 150 11.20 -11.68 -7.63
N LEU A 151 10.97 -10.94 -6.54
CA LEU A 151 11.76 -11.09 -5.31
C LEU A 151 11.44 -12.41 -4.60
N ILE A 152 10.17 -12.83 -4.59
CA ILE A 152 9.78 -14.17 -4.13
C ILE A 152 10.47 -15.23 -5.01
N GLU A 153 10.44 -15.00 -6.32
CA GLU A 153 11.26 -15.67 -7.35
C GLU A 153 12.68 -15.97 -6.87
N ALA A 154 13.40 -14.88 -6.64
CA ALA A 154 14.80 -14.87 -6.27
C ALA A 154 15.07 -15.53 -4.91
N PHE A 155 14.18 -15.32 -3.92
CA PHE A 155 14.29 -15.96 -2.61
C PHE A 155 14.27 -17.48 -2.73
N LEU A 156 13.33 -18.01 -3.50
CA LEU A 156 13.14 -19.45 -3.68
C LEU A 156 14.28 -20.06 -4.49
N TYR A 157 14.67 -19.40 -5.59
CA TYR A 157 15.78 -19.85 -6.40
C TYR A 157 17.07 -19.96 -5.58
N GLU A 158 17.41 -18.96 -4.75
CA GLU A 158 18.62 -19.03 -3.93
C GLU A 158 18.51 -20.05 -2.80
N GLU A 159 17.34 -20.22 -2.21
CA GLU A 159 17.11 -21.26 -1.19
C GLU A 159 17.31 -22.67 -1.76
N GLN A 160 16.84 -22.92 -2.99
CA GLN A 160 16.97 -24.22 -3.66
C GLN A 160 18.39 -24.46 -4.20
N THR A 161 19.06 -23.43 -4.71
CA THR A 161 20.32 -23.58 -5.44
C THR A 161 21.57 -23.24 -4.61
N ARG A 162 21.42 -22.62 -3.44
CA ARG A 162 22.53 -22.13 -2.61
C ARG A 162 22.30 -22.40 -1.13
N ARG A 163 23.37 -22.22 -0.35
CA ARG A 163 23.34 -22.30 1.12
C ARG A 163 22.95 -20.95 1.72
N GLY A 164 21.69 -20.56 1.50
CA GLY A 164 21.07 -19.39 2.10
C GLY A 164 20.77 -18.26 1.12
N ILE A 165 19.99 -17.30 1.64
CA ILE A 165 19.40 -16.19 0.88
C ILE A 165 20.25 -14.93 1.03
N SER A 166 20.52 -14.26 -0.09
CA SER A 166 21.22 -12.99 -0.15
C SER A 166 20.50 -11.89 0.63
N LEU A 167 21.26 -11.16 1.45
CA LEU A 167 20.77 -9.98 2.18
C LEU A 167 20.24 -8.89 1.24
N ARG A 168 20.73 -8.87 -0.01
CA ARG A 168 20.27 -7.92 -1.02
C ARG A 168 18.79 -8.11 -1.35
N HIS A 169 18.31 -9.35 -1.42
CA HIS A 169 16.89 -9.61 -1.70
C HIS A 169 16.01 -9.10 -0.57
N PHE A 170 16.44 -9.25 0.69
CA PHE A 170 15.76 -8.65 1.84
C PHE A 170 15.80 -7.12 1.82
N ASP A 171 16.89 -6.51 1.35
CA ASP A 171 16.99 -5.06 1.21
C ASP A 171 16.00 -4.49 0.19
N GLU A 172 15.87 -5.14 -0.97
CA GLU A 172 14.91 -4.77 -2.02
C GLU A 172 13.46 -5.04 -1.57
N PHE A 173 13.23 -6.15 -0.85
CA PHE A 173 11.91 -6.46 -0.30
C PHE A 173 11.47 -5.44 0.76
N ASN A 174 12.40 -4.97 1.62
CA ASN A 174 12.17 -3.84 2.52
C ASN A 174 11.78 -2.58 1.74
N ASP A 175 12.50 -2.28 0.66
CA ASP A 175 12.30 -1.07 -0.13
C ASP A 175 10.93 -1.04 -0.80
N VAL A 176 10.49 -2.14 -1.41
CA VAL A 176 9.14 -2.28 -1.99
C VAL A 176 8.07 -2.16 -0.91
N ALA A 177 8.24 -2.85 0.23
CA ALA A 177 7.27 -2.86 1.32
C ALA A 177 7.11 -1.48 1.98
N ASP A 178 8.20 -0.73 2.16
CA ASP A 178 8.18 0.60 2.78
C ASP A 178 7.73 1.70 1.82
N HIS A 179 7.82 1.50 0.51
CA HIS A 179 7.29 2.42 -0.49
C HIS A 179 5.76 2.34 -0.67
N CYS A 180 5.02 1.79 0.29
CA CYS A 180 3.55 1.76 0.31
C CYS A 180 3.00 2.60 1.47
N THR A 181 2.03 3.48 1.18
CA THR A 181 1.33 4.26 2.23
C THR A 181 0.19 3.50 2.89
N ILE A 182 -0.15 2.30 2.40
CA ILE A 182 -1.29 1.51 2.86
C ILE A 182 -2.59 2.33 2.83
N CYS A 183 -2.77 3.07 1.74
CA CYS A 183 -3.99 3.87 1.52
C CYS A 183 -5.10 3.10 0.80
N HIS A 184 -4.82 1.86 0.38
CA HIS A 184 -5.75 0.94 -0.31
C HIS A 184 -6.38 1.47 -1.62
N LYS A 185 -6.00 2.68 -2.08
CA LYS A 185 -6.57 3.29 -3.29
C LYS A 185 -6.41 2.43 -4.55
N CYS A 186 -5.41 1.56 -4.59
CA CYS A 186 -5.18 0.65 -5.72
C CYS A 186 -6.17 -0.54 -5.78
N LEU A 187 -6.89 -0.83 -4.70
CA LEU A 187 -7.84 -1.95 -4.62
C LEU A 187 -9.03 -1.74 -5.56
N THR A 188 -9.78 -0.65 -5.40
CA THR A 188 -11.01 -0.39 -6.17
C THR A 188 -10.85 -0.49 -7.70
N PRO A 189 -9.79 0.04 -8.34
CA PRO A 189 -9.62 -0.12 -9.79
C PRO A 189 -9.01 -1.46 -10.22
N CYS A 190 -8.65 -2.36 -9.30
CA CYS A 190 -8.08 -3.67 -9.60
C CYS A 190 -9.19 -4.65 -10.00
N PRO A 191 -9.19 -5.21 -11.23
CA PRO A 191 -10.24 -6.13 -11.67
C PRO A 191 -10.16 -7.54 -11.03
N VAL A 192 -9.11 -7.79 -10.25
CA VAL A 192 -8.82 -9.07 -9.58
C VAL A 192 -8.61 -8.88 -8.08
N ASP A 193 -9.12 -7.77 -7.53
CA ASP A 193 -9.20 -7.48 -6.09
C ASP A 193 -7.88 -7.56 -5.30
N ILE A 194 -6.73 -7.38 -5.96
CA ILE A 194 -5.43 -7.30 -5.27
C ILE A 194 -5.33 -6.02 -4.43
N ASP A 195 -5.33 -6.17 -3.10
CA ASP A 195 -4.99 -5.10 -2.17
C ASP A 195 -3.49 -5.07 -1.85
N PHE A 196 -2.74 -4.23 -2.56
CA PHE A 196 -1.31 -4.10 -2.30
C PHE A 196 -0.99 -3.46 -0.94
N GLY A 197 -1.94 -2.78 -0.29
CA GLY A 197 -1.82 -2.30 1.08
C GLY A 197 -1.61 -3.47 2.04
N ASP A 198 -2.48 -4.47 2.00
CA ASP A 198 -2.39 -5.67 2.83
C ASP A 198 -1.18 -6.54 2.47
N VAL A 199 -0.85 -6.63 1.18
CA VAL A 199 0.39 -7.28 0.73
C VAL A 199 1.59 -6.62 1.42
N SER A 200 1.65 -5.29 1.41
CA SER A 200 2.76 -4.53 2.03
C SER A 200 2.82 -4.74 3.55
N ILE A 201 1.67 -4.86 4.23
CA ILE A 201 1.59 -5.18 5.66
C ILE A 201 2.24 -6.53 5.95
N ARG A 202 1.86 -7.57 5.20
CA ARG A 202 2.44 -8.91 5.35
C ARG A 202 3.93 -8.92 5.03
N MET A 203 4.34 -8.23 3.97
CA MET A 203 5.76 -8.09 3.64
C MET A 203 6.55 -7.47 4.81
N ARG A 204 6.03 -6.42 5.44
CA ARG A 204 6.67 -5.79 6.61
C ARG A 204 6.75 -6.73 7.81
N ASN A 205 5.68 -7.50 8.08
CA ASN A 205 5.65 -8.45 9.18
C ASN A 205 6.64 -9.61 8.96
N LEU A 206 6.66 -10.19 7.75
CA LEU A 206 7.64 -11.21 7.37
C LEU A 206 9.09 -10.74 7.62
N LEU A 207 9.42 -9.53 7.16
CA LEU A 207 10.74 -8.95 7.37
C LEU A 207 11.08 -8.78 8.86
N ARG A 208 10.09 -8.41 9.69
CA ARG A 208 10.26 -8.25 11.13
C ARG A 208 10.52 -9.61 11.80
N GLU A 209 9.68 -10.60 11.52
CA GLU A 209 9.77 -11.96 12.10
C GLU A 209 11.10 -12.63 11.75
N GLN A 210 11.63 -12.38 10.56
CA GLN A 210 12.94 -12.89 10.15
C GLN A 210 14.14 -12.06 10.67
N GLY A 211 13.90 -10.99 11.44
CA GLY A 211 14.96 -10.10 11.93
C GLY A 211 15.68 -9.33 10.80
N ARG A 212 15.04 -9.19 9.63
CA ARG A 212 15.58 -8.51 8.43
C ARG A 212 14.93 -7.16 8.16
N LYS A 213 14.04 -6.69 9.04
CA LYS A 213 13.40 -5.37 8.91
C LYS A 213 14.40 -4.25 9.20
N LYS A 214 14.48 -3.27 8.29
CA LYS A 214 15.30 -2.07 8.50
C LYS A 214 14.77 -1.23 9.66
N PHE A 215 15.65 -0.90 10.59
CA PHE A 215 15.34 -0.02 11.70
C PHE A 215 15.31 1.44 11.24
N VAL A 216 14.21 2.14 11.56
CA VAL A 216 14.03 3.56 11.27
C VAL A 216 13.70 4.29 12.58
N PRO A 217 14.62 5.09 13.14
CA PRO A 217 14.43 5.72 14.45
C PRO A 217 13.14 6.56 14.55
N ALA A 218 12.84 7.32 13.51
CA ALA A 218 11.63 8.16 13.46
C ALA A 218 10.34 7.31 13.49
N LYS A 219 10.33 6.16 12.80
CA LYS A 219 9.22 5.21 12.83
C LYS A 219 9.08 4.64 14.23
N ALA A 220 10.17 4.16 14.83
CA ALA A 220 10.16 3.58 16.17
C ALA A 220 9.63 4.57 17.23
N ALA A 221 10.08 5.83 17.18
CA ALA A 221 9.59 6.88 18.08
C ALA A 221 8.10 7.19 17.87
N ALA A 222 7.65 7.26 16.62
CA ALA A 222 6.23 7.48 16.30
C ALA A 222 5.35 6.31 16.80
N MET A 223 5.79 5.06 16.57
CA MET A 223 5.08 3.87 17.05
C MET A 223 5.02 3.81 18.57
N ALA A 224 6.15 4.08 19.25
CA ALA A 224 6.17 4.18 20.71
C ALA A 224 5.17 5.24 21.21
N PHE A 225 5.14 6.43 20.61
CA PHE A 225 4.18 7.48 20.96
C PHE A 225 2.72 7.06 20.78
N LEU A 226 2.40 6.24 19.77
CA LEU A 226 1.04 5.72 19.55
C LEU A 226 0.67 4.55 20.46
N THR A 227 1.65 3.85 21.03
CA THR A 227 1.44 2.70 21.92
C THR A 227 1.36 3.09 23.40
N ILE A 228 2.03 4.17 23.84
CA ILE A 228 2.01 4.62 25.26
C ILE A 228 0.57 4.79 25.76
N LYS A 229 0.22 4.30 26.95
CA LYS A 229 -1.09 4.51 27.59
C LYS A 229 -1.07 5.53 28.73
N ASP A 230 0.09 5.72 29.37
CA ASP A 230 0.26 6.62 30.50
C ASP A 230 0.05 8.11 30.14
N PRO A 231 -0.90 8.83 30.79
CA PRO A 231 -1.20 10.22 30.51
C PRO A 231 0.00 11.17 30.67
N ALA A 232 0.82 10.99 31.70
CA ALA A 232 1.97 11.86 31.97
C ALA A 232 3.02 11.76 30.86
N THR A 233 3.31 10.54 30.44
CA THR A 233 4.23 10.24 29.34
C THR A 233 3.68 10.76 28.01
N ILE A 234 2.39 10.59 27.71
CA ILE A 234 1.77 11.15 26.49
C ILE A 234 1.92 12.67 26.46
N LYS A 235 1.64 13.37 27.56
CA LYS A 235 1.79 14.83 27.66
C LYS A 235 3.24 15.26 27.41
N LEU A 236 4.20 14.57 28.02
CA LEU A 236 5.63 14.86 27.83
C LEU A 236 6.05 14.66 26.38
N VAL A 237 5.77 13.49 25.80
CA VAL A 237 6.17 13.15 24.43
C VAL A 237 5.49 14.08 23.42
N ARG A 238 4.20 14.40 23.60
CA ARG A 238 3.50 15.37 22.76
C ARG A 238 4.15 16.76 22.83
N LYS A 239 4.47 17.23 24.03
CA LYS A 239 5.13 18.54 24.22
C LYS A 239 6.48 18.60 23.52
N LEU A 240 7.28 17.54 23.61
CA LEU A 240 8.59 17.47 22.98
C LEU A 240 8.50 17.31 21.46
N MET A 241 7.79 16.29 20.97
CA MET A 241 7.76 15.93 19.54
C MET A 241 6.88 16.86 18.71
N ILE A 242 5.67 17.18 19.21
CA ILE A 242 4.67 17.92 18.45
C ILE A 242 4.83 19.42 18.71
N ASP A 243 4.75 19.87 19.96
CA ASP A 243 4.75 21.31 20.24
C ASP A 243 6.12 21.93 19.94
N TRP A 244 7.18 21.42 20.55
CA TRP A 244 8.53 21.96 20.36
C TRP A 244 9.13 21.53 19.03
N GLY A 245 9.03 20.24 18.69
CA GLY A 245 9.55 19.68 17.44
C GLY A 245 8.97 20.36 16.20
N TYR A 246 7.63 20.56 16.13
CA TYR A 246 7.05 21.20 14.95
C TYR A 246 7.37 22.70 14.92
N ARG A 247 7.49 23.38 16.08
CA ARG A 247 7.94 24.79 16.12
C ARG A 247 9.36 24.93 15.59
N ALA A 248 10.27 24.07 16.04
CA ALA A 248 11.65 24.05 15.59
C ALA A 248 11.74 23.75 14.08
N GLN A 249 11.01 22.75 13.59
CA GLN A 249 10.98 22.41 12.17
C GLN A 249 10.43 23.57 11.31
N ARG A 250 9.36 24.24 11.76
CA ARG A 250 8.82 25.41 11.06
C ARG A 250 9.80 26.57 11.03
N LEU A 251 10.57 26.79 12.10
CA LEU A 251 11.62 27.81 12.12
C LEU A 251 12.71 27.46 11.11
N ALA A 252 13.16 26.19 11.09
CA ALA A 252 14.12 25.70 10.10
C ALA A 252 13.61 25.86 8.66
N TYR A 253 12.33 25.55 8.40
CA TYR A 253 11.69 25.79 7.09
C TYR A 253 11.73 27.27 6.71
N ARG A 254 11.37 28.18 7.63
CA ARG A 254 11.40 29.63 7.37
C ARG A 254 12.82 30.13 7.06
N ALA A 255 13.81 29.67 7.84
CA ALA A 255 15.22 30.01 7.61
C ALA A 255 15.70 29.50 6.25
N ALA A 256 15.46 28.21 5.94
CA ALA A 256 15.82 27.63 4.65
C ALA A 256 15.12 28.31 3.47
N LYS A 257 13.85 28.72 3.66
CA LYS A 257 13.10 29.48 2.65
C LYS A 257 13.70 30.86 2.42
N ALA A 258 14.10 31.57 3.48
CA ALA A 258 14.76 32.87 3.38
C ALA A 258 16.12 32.77 2.67
N LEU A 259 16.86 31.68 2.89
CA LEU A 259 18.15 31.40 2.24
C LEU A 259 18.02 30.85 0.81
N GLY A 260 16.82 30.75 0.24
CA GLY A 260 16.60 30.23 -1.12
C GLY A 260 16.89 28.72 -1.28
N MET A 261 17.08 27.98 -0.18
CA MET A 261 17.45 26.56 -0.19
C MET A 261 16.24 25.61 -0.35
N THR A 262 15.04 26.15 -0.59
CA THR A 262 13.79 25.37 -0.66
C THR A 262 13.20 25.33 -2.07
N ARG A 263 12.37 24.32 -2.36
CA ARG A 263 11.57 24.14 -3.60
C ARG A 263 12.26 23.66 -4.88
N GLY A 264 13.59 23.70 -4.98
CA GLY A 264 14.29 23.19 -6.18
C GLY A 264 14.03 21.69 -6.43
N GLN A 265 14.17 20.87 -5.39
CA GLN A 265 14.02 19.41 -5.47
C GLN A 265 12.55 18.94 -5.61
N THR A 266 11.57 19.73 -5.16
CA THR A 266 10.14 19.34 -5.24
C THR A 266 9.51 19.62 -6.59
N ARG A 267 10.07 20.55 -7.39
CA ARG A 267 9.58 20.84 -8.75
C ARG A 267 9.99 19.78 -9.76
N GLN A 268 11.19 19.22 -9.61
CA GLN A 268 11.70 18.14 -10.45
C GLN A 268 12.33 17.07 -9.56
N PRO A 269 11.51 16.13 -9.02
CA PRO A 269 12.04 15.06 -8.20
C PRO A 269 13.01 14.19 -9.03
N PRO A 270 14.20 13.85 -8.50
CA PRO A 270 15.14 12.96 -9.16
C PRO A 270 14.58 11.53 -9.22
N ALA A 271 15.20 10.69 -10.05
CA ALA A 271 14.88 9.27 -10.10
C ALA A 271 15.04 8.64 -8.70
N THR A 272 14.03 7.88 -8.28
CA THR A 272 14.02 7.08 -7.05
C THR A 272 14.30 5.64 -7.44
N VAL A 273 15.52 5.19 -7.17
CA VAL A 273 16.03 3.84 -7.50
C VAL A 273 16.60 3.16 -6.26
N GLY A 274 16.10 3.53 -5.08
CA GLY A 274 16.60 3.11 -3.78
C GLY A 274 16.54 4.22 -2.73
N PRO A 275 17.20 4.04 -1.57
CA PRO A 275 17.07 4.94 -0.43
C PRO A 275 17.62 6.34 -0.75
N PRO A 276 16.91 7.42 -0.34
CA PRO A 276 17.39 8.77 -0.54
C PRO A 276 18.65 9.03 0.29
N ARG A 277 19.62 9.74 -0.29
CA ARG A 277 20.81 10.22 0.44
C ARG A 277 20.39 11.06 1.66
N LEU A 278 21.19 11.02 2.73
CA LEU A 278 20.91 11.77 3.97
C LEU A 278 20.65 13.26 3.72
N ARG A 279 21.45 13.90 2.86
CA ARG A 279 21.22 15.30 2.45
C ARG A 279 19.83 15.52 1.87
N SER A 280 19.36 14.62 1.00
CA SER A 280 18.02 14.68 0.41
C SER A 280 16.92 14.50 1.47
N GLN A 281 17.13 13.64 2.46
CA GLN A 281 16.17 13.45 3.56
C GLN A 281 16.03 14.72 4.40
N ILE A 282 17.15 15.36 4.76
CA ILE A 282 17.17 16.62 5.52
C ILE A 282 16.50 17.74 4.71
N ILE A 283 16.88 17.89 3.43
CA ILE A 283 16.31 18.90 2.53
C ILE A 283 14.81 18.66 2.37
N HIS A 284 14.36 17.41 2.18
CA HIS A 284 12.94 17.09 2.06
C HIS A 284 12.16 17.41 3.35
N PHE A 285 12.72 17.04 4.50
CA PHE A 285 12.11 17.30 5.80
C PHE A 285 11.96 18.79 6.07
N ILE A 286 12.94 19.61 5.68
CA ILE A 286 12.88 21.07 5.85
C ILE A 286 11.98 21.70 4.79
N ASN A 287 11.88 21.15 3.58
CA ASN A 287 11.14 21.75 2.45
C ASN A 287 9.63 21.89 2.65
N LYS A 288 9.03 21.09 3.54
CA LYS A 288 7.59 21.14 3.84
C LYS A 288 7.40 21.47 5.31
N PRO A 289 6.73 22.58 5.67
CA PRO A 289 6.48 22.90 7.06
C PRO A 289 5.52 21.88 7.69
N MET A 290 5.80 21.48 8.93
CA MET A 290 4.86 20.68 9.71
C MET A 290 3.58 21.48 10.02
N PRO A 291 2.42 20.80 10.15
CA PRO A 291 1.13 21.47 10.39
C PRO A 291 1.17 22.46 11.56
N ALA A 292 0.50 23.60 11.39
CA ALA A 292 0.26 24.58 12.45
C ALA A 292 -1.17 24.44 12.99
N GLY A 293 -1.44 25.00 14.18
CA GLY A 293 -2.80 25.03 14.74
C GLY A 293 -3.31 23.69 15.25
N LEU A 294 -2.43 22.71 15.52
CA LEU A 294 -2.83 21.51 16.24
C LEU A 294 -3.32 21.89 17.65
N PRO A 295 -4.34 21.19 18.19
CA PRO A 295 -4.80 21.44 19.55
C PRO A 295 -3.66 21.36 20.55
N LYS A 296 -3.75 22.11 21.65
CA LYS A 296 -2.71 22.10 22.69
C LYS A 296 -2.83 20.91 23.65
N ARG A 297 -4.00 20.28 23.72
CA ARG A 297 -4.33 19.18 24.64
C ARG A 297 -5.00 18.03 23.89
N THR A 298 -4.88 16.82 24.43
CA THR A 298 -5.62 15.63 23.98
C THR A 298 -7.11 15.79 24.27
N ALA A 299 -7.96 14.98 23.64
CA ALA A 299 -9.41 15.07 23.84
C ALA A 299 -9.79 14.81 25.32
N ARG A 300 -9.26 13.76 25.94
CA ARG A 300 -9.51 13.46 27.37
C ARG A 300 -8.96 14.49 28.32
N ALA A 301 -7.78 15.05 28.04
CA ALA A 301 -7.24 16.12 28.88
C ALA A 301 -8.12 17.39 28.82
N LEU A 302 -8.83 17.65 27.71
CA LEU A 302 -9.77 18.77 27.63
C LEU A 302 -11.06 18.52 28.42
N LEU A 303 -11.46 17.26 28.56
CA LEU A 303 -12.64 16.82 29.28
C LEU A 303 -12.37 16.44 30.75
N ASP A 304 -11.11 16.46 31.18
CA ASP A 304 -10.64 16.05 32.51
C ASP A 304 -10.97 14.59 32.88
N VAL A 305 -10.90 13.69 31.89
CA VAL A 305 -11.26 12.26 32.01
C VAL A 305 -10.09 11.33 31.65
N GLU A 306 -8.92 11.64 32.21
CA GLU A 306 -7.67 10.90 31.92
C GLU A 306 -7.44 9.68 32.82
N ASP A 307 -8.26 9.50 33.87
CA ASP A 307 -8.19 8.35 34.78
C ASP A 307 -8.62 7.06 34.04
N ASP A 308 -7.77 6.02 34.11
CA ASP A 308 -8.00 4.71 33.51
C ASP A 308 -8.86 3.78 34.37
N LYS A 309 -9.29 4.23 35.54
CA LYS A 309 -10.23 3.52 36.41
C LYS A 309 -11.65 4.09 36.35
N MET A 310 -11.84 5.19 35.62
CA MET A 310 -13.13 5.81 35.41
C MET A 310 -13.67 5.47 34.01
N VAL A 311 -14.96 5.17 33.93
CA VAL A 311 -15.71 5.09 32.66
C VAL A 311 -16.53 6.37 32.51
N PRO A 312 -16.10 7.33 31.68
CA PRO A 312 -16.82 8.59 31.52
C PRO A 312 -18.10 8.40 30.70
N VAL A 313 -19.19 9.01 31.18
CA VAL A 313 -20.46 9.10 30.44
C VAL A 313 -20.75 10.57 30.17
N ILE A 314 -20.74 10.95 28.89
CA ILE A 314 -20.99 12.33 28.43
C ILE A 314 -22.41 12.40 27.91
N ARG A 315 -23.21 13.30 28.48
CA ARG A 315 -24.63 13.46 28.13
C ARG A 315 -25.15 14.84 28.51
N ASP A 316 -26.19 15.29 27.82
CA ASP A 316 -26.95 16.49 28.21
C ASP A 316 -27.95 16.12 29.32
N PRO A 317 -27.76 16.62 30.56
CA PRO A 317 -28.65 16.28 31.66
C PRO A 317 -30.09 16.75 31.45
N GLN A 318 -30.31 17.82 30.68
CA GLN A 318 -31.66 18.33 30.42
C GLN A 318 -32.41 17.40 29.47
N LYS A 319 -31.75 16.92 28.41
CA LYS A 319 -32.35 16.00 27.44
C LYS A 319 -32.59 14.62 28.03
N VAL A 320 -31.62 14.08 28.77
CA VAL A 320 -31.73 12.75 29.38
C VAL A 320 -32.74 12.70 30.54
N SER A 321 -33.04 13.84 31.16
CA SER A 321 -34.06 13.92 32.22
C SER A 321 -35.46 14.29 31.69
N ALA A 322 -35.63 14.43 30.37
CA ALA A 322 -36.94 14.74 29.79
C ALA A 322 -37.92 13.57 30.00
N PRO A 323 -39.21 13.84 30.30
CA PRO A 323 -40.20 12.78 30.55
C PRO A 323 -40.41 11.81 29.38
N ASP A 324 -40.15 12.28 28.16
CA ASP A 324 -40.28 11.60 26.88
C ASP A 324 -38.93 11.17 26.30
N TYR A 325 -37.87 11.13 27.12
CA TYR A 325 -36.56 10.71 26.67
C TYR A 325 -36.56 9.24 26.20
N ASP A 326 -36.26 9.05 24.92
CA ASP A 326 -36.07 7.74 24.26
C ASP A 326 -34.72 7.72 23.51
N GLY A 327 -33.66 8.26 24.14
CA GLY A 327 -32.37 8.43 23.49
C GLY A 327 -31.43 7.24 23.65
N ASP A 328 -30.67 6.94 22.61
CA ASP A 328 -29.69 5.87 22.57
C ASP A 328 -28.49 6.06 23.52
N ALA A 329 -27.82 4.95 23.85
CA ALA A 329 -26.50 4.95 24.44
C ALA A 329 -25.48 4.37 23.45
N VAL A 330 -24.39 5.10 23.20
CA VAL A 330 -23.33 4.69 22.27
C VAL A 330 -22.00 4.61 22.97
N PHE A 331 -21.24 3.56 22.66
CA PHE A 331 -19.85 3.47 23.06
C PHE A 331 -18.97 4.15 22.00
N TYR A 332 -18.28 5.23 22.36
CA TYR A 332 -17.46 5.99 21.44
C TYR A 332 -15.96 5.76 21.68
N PHE A 333 -15.31 5.16 20.69
CA PHE A 333 -13.88 4.96 20.66
C PHE A 333 -13.19 5.98 19.73
N PRO A 334 -12.49 7.00 20.27
CA PRO A 334 -11.86 8.04 19.45
C PRO A 334 -10.62 7.55 18.69
N GLY A 335 -9.92 6.55 19.23
CA GLY A 335 -8.67 6.03 18.68
C GLY A 335 -7.46 6.95 18.86
N CYS A 336 -6.25 6.38 18.77
CA CYS A 336 -5.01 7.08 19.14
C CYS A 336 -4.72 8.32 18.27
N GLY A 337 -5.06 8.31 16.98
CA GLY A 337 -4.83 9.45 16.08
C GLY A 337 -5.70 10.65 16.44
N SER A 338 -7.03 10.45 16.44
CA SER A 338 -7.99 11.50 16.78
C SER A 338 -7.78 11.98 18.21
N GLU A 339 -7.51 11.08 19.15
CA GLU A 339 -7.37 11.46 20.55
C GLU A 339 -6.06 12.21 20.87
N ARG A 340 -4.94 11.76 20.28
CA ARG A 340 -3.60 12.25 20.62
C ARG A 340 -3.03 13.30 19.68
N LEU A 341 -3.56 13.44 18.47
CA LEU A 341 -3.05 14.41 17.48
C LEU A 341 -4.14 15.38 17.03
N PHE A 342 -5.34 14.87 16.75
CA PHE A 342 -6.44 15.64 16.17
C PHE A 342 -7.65 15.70 17.10
N SER A 343 -7.44 16.14 18.35
CA SER A 343 -8.48 16.07 19.40
C SER A 343 -9.76 16.81 19.05
N GLN A 344 -9.71 17.80 18.17
CA GLN A 344 -10.90 18.47 17.63
C GLN A 344 -11.84 17.51 16.90
N VAL A 345 -11.33 16.46 16.24
CA VAL A 345 -12.16 15.46 15.54
C VAL A 345 -12.96 14.66 16.56
N ALA A 346 -12.27 14.16 17.59
CA ALA A 346 -12.91 13.41 18.66
C ALA A 346 -13.93 14.25 19.44
N LEU A 347 -13.61 15.51 19.73
CA LEU A 347 -14.51 16.43 20.43
C LEU A 347 -15.70 16.84 19.57
N ALA A 348 -15.52 17.05 18.27
CA ALA A 348 -16.63 17.38 17.38
C ALA A 348 -17.64 16.23 17.29
N THR A 349 -17.18 14.98 17.19
CA THR A 349 -18.08 13.82 17.23
C THR A 349 -18.86 13.76 18.54
N GLN A 350 -18.19 13.95 19.67
CA GLN A 350 -18.85 13.95 20.99
C GLN A 350 -19.83 15.12 21.15
N ALA A 351 -19.51 16.31 20.63
CA ALA A 351 -20.42 17.45 20.67
C ALA A 351 -21.70 17.19 19.85
N ILE A 352 -21.59 16.53 18.70
CA ILE A 352 -22.75 16.13 17.91
C ILE A 352 -23.61 15.12 18.69
N LEU A 353 -22.98 14.09 19.29
CA LEU A 353 -23.69 13.09 20.09
C LEU A 353 -24.39 13.71 21.32
N TYR A 354 -23.74 14.67 21.96
CA TYR A 354 -24.32 15.45 23.06
C TYR A 354 -25.54 16.26 22.58
N GLU A 355 -25.44 16.93 21.44
CA GLU A 355 -26.50 17.78 20.91
C GLU A 355 -27.72 16.98 20.44
N ILE A 356 -27.55 15.75 19.96
CA ILE A 356 -28.70 14.90 19.61
C ILE A 356 -29.31 14.20 20.84
N GLY A 357 -28.75 14.38 22.03
CA GLY A 357 -29.25 13.79 23.28
C GLY A 357 -28.77 12.36 23.55
N THR A 358 -27.77 11.86 22.82
CA THR A 358 -27.24 10.50 23.01
C THR A 358 -26.33 10.42 24.24
N GLN A 359 -26.48 9.35 25.03
CA GLN A 359 -25.55 9.05 26.11
C GLN A 359 -24.27 8.42 25.54
N THR A 360 -23.15 9.15 25.62
CA THR A 360 -21.88 8.70 25.06
C THR A 360 -20.97 8.12 26.15
N VAL A 361 -20.69 6.83 26.07
CA VAL A 361 -19.77 6.13 26.97
C VAL A 361 -18.38 6.10 26.33
N LEU A 362 -17.37 6.58 27.04
CA LEU A 362 -15.97 6.49 26.62
C LEU A 362 -15.28 5.32 27.30
N PRO A 363 -14.35 4.61 26.63
CA PRO A 363 -13.50 3.65 27.31
C PRO A 363 -12.69 4.31 28.44
N PRO A 364 -12.24 3.56 29.45
CA PRO A 364 -11.22 4.05 30.36
C PRO A 364 -9.86 4.22 29.66
N GLY A 365 -9.17 5.31 29.99
CA GLY A 365 -7.79 5.55 29.57
C GLY A 365 -7.56 5.79 28.06
N TYR A 366 -6.29 5.98 27.70
CA TYR A 366 -5.86 6.17 26.31
C TYR A 366 -5.70 4.83 25.59
N LEU A 367 -6.39 4.67 24.46
CA LEU A 367 -6.38 3.43 23.70
C LEU A 367 -5.93 3.63 22.25
N CYS A 368 -5.52 2.54 21.61
CA CYS A 368 -5.19 2.45 20.19
C CYS A 368 -5.98 1.29 19.60
N CYS A 369 -6.36 1.34 18.33
CA CYS A 369 -7.05 0.23 17.67
C CYS A 369 -6.10 -0.90 17.23
N GLY A 370 -4.78 -0.72 17.37
CA GLY A 370 -3.77 -1.67 16.90
C GLY A 370 -3.44 -1.55 15.41
N TYR A 371 -4.27 -0.85 14.61
CA TYR A 371 -4.04 -0.70 13.18
C TYR A 371 -2.68 -0.08 12.82
N PRO A 372 -2.17 0.99 13.48
CA PRO A 372 -0.84 1.52 13.18
C PRO A 372 0.28 0.47 13.36
N GLN A 373 0.18 -0.38 14.39
CA GLN A 373 1.13 -1.44 14.69
C GLN A 373 1.07 -2.52 13.60
N THR A 374 -0.14 -3.00 13.28
CA THR A 374 -0.34 -3.93 12.17
C THR A 374 0.20 -3.36 10.86
N ALA A 375 -0.14 -2.11 10.53
CA ALA A 375 0.33 -1.41 9.33
C ALA A 375 1.87 -1.26 9.26
N ALA A 376 2.53 -1.17 10.43
CA ALA A 376 3.97 -1.11 10.56
C ALA A 376 4.65 -2.48 10.37
N GLY A 377 3.90 -3.58 10.31
CA GLY A 377 4.39 -4.95 10.28
C GLY A 377 4.56 -5.57 11.67
N GLU A 378 3.92 -5.01 12.71
CA GLU A 378 3.93 -5.52 14.10
C GLU A 378 2.58 -6.19 14.38
N ALA A 379 2.29 -7.28 13.64
CA ALA A 379 0.98 -7.93 13.63
C ALA A 379 0.62 -8.53 15.01
N ASP A 380 1.60 -9.10 15.70
CA ASP A 380 1.48 -9.62 17.06
C ASP A 380 1.07 -8.53 18.05
N GLN A 381 1.73 -7.37 18.01
CA GLN A 381 1.40 -6.24 18.87
C GLN A 381 0.03 -5.65 18.54
N GLY A 382 -0.30 -5.51 17.24
CA GLY A 382 -1.62 -5.07 16.81
C GLY A 382 -2.74 -6.00 17.26
N GLN A 383 -2.51 -7.32 17.20
CA GLN A 383 -3.45 -8.34 17.66
C GLN A 383 -3.62 -8.30 19.18
N ALA A 384 -2.52 -8.15 19.94
CA ALA A 384 -2.59 -8.01 21.39
C ALA A 384 -3.43 -6.79 21.80
N ILE A 385 -3.16 -5.62 21.20
CA ILE A 385 -3.93 -4.40 21.45
C ILE A 385 -5.42 -4.60 21.10
N THR A 386 -5.71 -5.22 19.96
CA THR A 386 -7.09 -5.49 19.53
C THR A 386 -7.80 -6.43 20.51
N THR A 387 -7.09 -7.45 20.99
CA THR A 387 -7.63 -8.43 21.95
C THR A 387 -7.91 -7.76 23.29
N ASP A 388 -6.99 -6.96 23.82
CA ASP A 388 -7.20 -6.17 25.04
C ASP A 388 -8.43 -5.26 24.92
N ASN A 389 -8.59 -4.57 23.78
CA ASN A 389 -9.75 -3.71 23.56
C ASN A 389 -11.05 -4.50 23.49
N ARG A 390 -11.06 -5.70 22.87
CA ARG A 390 -12.24 -6.56 22.82
C ARG A 390 -12.65 -7.02 24.21
N VAL A 391 -11.68 -7.34 25.07
CA VAL A 391 -11.94 -7.66 26.49
C VAL A 391 -12.49 -6.44 27.23
N LEU A 392 -11.98 -5.24 26.93
CA LEU A 392 -12.46 -4.01 27.56
C LEU A 392 -13.88 -3.60 27.14
N PHE A 393 -14.29 -3.92 25.91
CA PHE A 393 -15.60 -3.55 25.36
C PHE A 393 -16.69 -4.61 25.58
N HIS A 394 -16.30 -5.80 26.04
CA HIS A 394 -17.22 -6.87 26.43
C HIS A 394 -17.53 -6.77 27.92
#